data_AF-U1WRD1-F1
#
_entry.id   AF-U1WRD1-F1
#
_cell.length_a   1.000
_cell.length_b   1.000
_cell.length_c   1.000
_cell.angle_alpha   90.00
_cell.angle_beta   90.00
_cell.angle_gamma   90.00
#
_symmetry.space_group_name_H-M   'P 1'
#
loop_
_entity.id
_entity.type
_entity.pdbx_description
1 polymer ?
#
loop_
_entity_poly.entity_id
_entity_poly.type
_entity_poly.pdbx_seq_one_letter_code
_entity_poly.pdbx_strand_id
1 'polypeptide(L)'
;EQQELKRMIVESTPAEEGFGLESCWNTRILQYVIEDKFAVTMSRSGITDLLHRLNLRYTRPTYTLTKANKEKQEVFVQQMNWIKKTSPITTY
;
A
#
# COMPACT_ATOMS: atom_id res chain seq x y z
N GLU A 1 17.67 -4.75 18.21
CA GLU A 1 16.24 -4.48 17.93
C GLU A 1 16.03 -3.74 16.61
N GLN A 2 16.38 -2.46 16.48
CA GLN A 2 16.11 -1.69 15.24
C GLN A 2 16.81 -2.22 13.97
N GLN A 3 18.08 -2.66 14.06
CA GLN A 3 18.79 -3.29 12.92
C GLN A 3 18.11 -4.59 12.45
N GLU A 4 17.55 -5.35 13.38
CA GLU A 4 16.91 -6.62 13.09
C GLU A 4 15.59 -6.41 12.35
N LEU A 5 14.77 -5.46 12.83
CA LEU A 5 13.57 -5.02 12.12
C LEU A 5 13.91 -4.52 10.70
N LYS A 6 14.98 -3.74 10.54
CA LYS A 6 15.43 -3.27 9.22
C LYS A 6 15.80 -4.43 8.30
N ARG A 7 16.56 -5.40 8.80
CA ARG A 7 16.99 -6.58 8.03
C ARG A 7 15.76 -7.36 7.53
N MET A 8 14.83 -7.64 8.43
CA MET A 8 13.58 -8.34 8.12
C MET A 8 12.78 -7.61 7.03
N ILE A 9 12.60 -6.28 7.15
CA ILE A 9 11.84 -5.50 6.15
C ILE A 9 12.48 -5.53 4.76
N VAL A 10 13.81 -5.66 4.69
CA VAL A 10 14.57 -5.65 3.43
C VAL A 10 14.68 -7.04 2.82
N GLU A 11 14.84 -8.07 3.64
CA GLU A 11 15.14 -9.44 3.19
C GLU A 11 13.91 -10.32 3.03
N SER A 12 12.79 -10.01 3.69
CA SER A 12 11.57 -10.79 3.63
C SER A 12 10.32 -9.96 3.35
N THR A 13 9.23 -10.65 3.03
CA THR A 13 7.90 -10.09 2.84
C THR A 13 6.95 -10.50 3.96
N PRO A 14 5.87 -9.75 4.22
CA PRO A 14 4.87 -10.14 5.21
C PRO A 14 4.31 -11.55 5.01
N ALA A 15 4.21 -11.99 3.74
CA ALA A 15 3.71 -13.32 3.39
C ALA A 15 4.69 -14.44 3.77
N GLU A 16 5.98 -14.24 3.59
CA GLU A 16 7.01 -15.22 3.98
C GLU A 16 7.11 -15.36 5.50
N GLU A 17 6.87 -14.28 6.23
CA GLU A 17 6.91 -14.26 7.69
C GLU A 17 5.56 -14.64 8.34
N GLY A 18 4.52 -14.90 7.54
CA GLY A 18 3.19 -15.29 8.03
C GLY A 18 2.34 -14.17 8.61
N PHE A 19 2.73 -12.90 8.44
CA PHE A 19 2.01 -11.73 8.95
C PHE A 19 0.96 -11.15 7.98
N GLY A 20 0.76 -11.76 6.81
CA GLY A 20 -0.29 -11.39 5.87
C GLY A 20 -0.19 -12.04 4.49
N LEU A 21 -1.10 -11.69 3.58
CA LEU A 21 -1.04 -12.10 2.17
C LEU A 21 -0.39 -11.03 1.27
N GLU A 22 0.00 -9.90 1.87
CA GLU A 22 0.55 -8.75 1.16
C GLU A 22 1.99 -9.04 0.73
N SER A 23 2.30 -8.69 -0.51
CA SER A 23 3.65 -8.77 -1.07
C SER A 23 4.57 -7.64 -0.61
N CYS A 24 4.05 -6.64 0.12
CA CYS A 24 4.81 -5.49 0.59
C CYS A 24 4.48 -5.14 2.04
N TRP A 25 5.48 -4.63 2.76
CA TRP A 25 5.32 -4.13 4.13
C TRP A 25 4.44 -2.88 4.15
N ASN A 26 3.31 -2.97 4.83
CA ASN A 26 2.46 -1.83 5.13
C ASN A 26 2.53 -1.47 6.62
N THR A 27 2.18 -0.25 6.98
CA THR A 27 2.29 0.24 8.37
C THR A 27 1.40 -0.50 9.36
N ARG A 28 0.31 -1.12 8.89
CA ARG A 28 -0.60 -1.90 9.75
C ARG A 28 0.01 -3.26 10.09
N ILE A 29 0.60 -3.94 9.12
CA ILE A 29 1.33 -5.19 9.32
C ILE A 29 2.53 -4.94 10.23
N LEU A 30 3.29 -3.88 9.97
CA LEU A 30 4.45 -3.51 10.80
C LEU A 30 4.04 -3.24 12.26
N GLN A 31 2.86 -2.67 12.50
CA GLN A 31 2.36 -2.47 13.86
C GLN A 31 2.19 -3.80 14.58
N TYR A 32 1.55 -4.79 13.94
CA TYR A 32 1.38 -6.12 14.52
C TYR A 32 2.71 -6.84 14.74
N VAL A 33 3.64 -6.77 13.77
CA VAL A 33 4.96 -7.39 13.88
C VAL A 33 5.76 -6.82 15.05
N ILE A 34 5.72 -5.49 15.22
CA ILE A 34 6.47 -4.84 16.30
C ILE A 34 5.88 -5.21 17.67
N GLU A 35 4.56 -5.31 17.76
CA GLU A 35 3.87 -5.75 18.97
C GLU A 35 4.16 -7.22 19.29
N ASP A 36 4.12 -8.10 18.29
CA ASP A 36 4.35 -9.54 18.45
C ASP A 36 5.82 -9.88 18.79
N LYS A 37 6.79 -9.32 18.05
CA LYS A 37 8.21 -9.64 18.20
C LYS A 37 8.91 -8.86 19.31
N PHE A 38 8.47 -7.63 19.60
CA PHE A 38 9.15 -6.75 20.55
C PHE A 38 8.29 -6.33 21.74
N ALA A 39 7.02 -6.74 21.81
CA ALA A 39 6.08 -6.33 22.86
C ALA A 39 5.94 -4.80 23.00
N VAL A 40 6.16 -4.06 21.90
CA VAL A 40 6.05 -2.60 21.87
C VAL A 40 4.85 -2.19 21.02
N THR A 41 3.91 -1.45 21.61
CA THR A 41 2.83 -0.84 20.85
C THR A 41 3.29 0.52 20.30
N MET A 42 3.22 0.69 18.99
CA MET A 42 3.55 1.96 18.32
C MET A 42 2.36 2.48 17.52
N SER A 43 2.21 3.81 17.47
CA SER A 43 1.28 4.44 16.54
C SER A 43 1.77 4.35 15.10
N ARG A 44 0.86 4.42 14.14
CA ARG A 44 1.21 4.43 12.71
C ARG A 44 2.19 5.55 12.34
N SER A 45 2.05 6.74 12.94
CA SER A 45 2.99 7.84 12.77
C SER A 45 4.36 7.52 13.37
N GLY A 46 4.41 6.92 14.56
CA GLY A 46 5.67 6.47 15.16
C GLY A 46 6.40 5.42 14.33
N ILE A 47 5.67 4.51 13.69
CA ILE A 47 6.23 3.53 12.74
C ILE A 47 6.77 4.24 11.51
N THR A 48 6.06 5.22 10.97
CA THR A 48 6.55 6.05 9.86
C THR A 48 7.85 6.77 10.21
N ASP A 49 7.92 7.38 11.38
CA ASP A 49 9.14 8.05 11.87
C ASP A 49 10.28 7.05 12.08
N LEU A 50 9.97 5.85 12.59
CA LEU A 50 10.93 4.76 12.74
C LEU A 50 11.51 4.33 11.38
N LEU A 51 10.67 4.14 10.37
CA LEU A 51 11.11 3.80 9.01
C LEU A 51 12.02 4.89 8.44
N HIS A 52 11.67 6.16 8.65
CA HIS A 52 12.51 7.30 8.26
C HIS A 52 13.89 7.27 8.95
N ARG A 53 13.95 6.99 10.26
CA ARG A 53 15.20 6.84 11.02
C ARG A 53 16.05 5.66 10.52
N LEU A 54 15.40 4.59 10.09
CA LEU A 54 16.05 3.41 9.50
C LEU A 54 16.57 3.64 8.08
N ASN A 55 16.39 4.85 7.53
CA ASN A 55 16.72 5.23 6.16
C ASN A 55 15.93 4.43 5.12
N LEU A 56 14.69 4.05 5.47
CA LEU A 56 13.74 3.39 4.58
C LEU A 56 12.72 4.43 4.11
N ARG A 57 12.43 4.43 2.81
CA ARG A 57 11.38 5.27 2.22
C ARG A 57 10.16 4.40 1.95
N TYR A 58 9.02 4.79 2.49
CA TYR A 58 7.74 4.19 2.13
C TYR A 58 7.09 5.04 1.03
N THR A 59 6.51 4.37 0.04
CA THR A 59 5.74 5.00 -1.02
C THR A 59 4.34 4.44 -1.02
N ARG A 60 3.35 5.28 -1.32
CA ARG A 60 2.03 4.76 -1.70
C ARG A 60 2.25 3.85 -2.92
N PRO A 61 1.86 2.58 -2.88
CA PRO A 61 1.91 1.76 -4.08
C PRO A 61 0.98 2.41 -5.10
N THR A 62 1.55 2.97 -6.17
CA THR A 62 0.77 3.31 -7.35
C THR A 62 0.44 1.99 -7.99
N TYR A 63 -0.83 1.57 -7.91
CA TYR A 63 -1.30 0.35 -8.55
C TYR A 63 -1.25 0.54 -10.06
N THR A 64 -0.06 0.43 -10.65
CA THR A 64 0.12 0.30 -12.08
C THR A 64 -0.15 -1.16 -12.40
N LEU A 65 -1.39 -1.44 -12.82
CA LEU A 65 -1.73 -2.70 -13.48
C LEU A 65 -0.84 -2.82 -14.72
N THR A 66 0.28 -3.52 -14.62
CA THR A 66 1.18 -3.82 -15.74
C THR A 66 0.47 -4.60 -16.86
N LYS A 67 -0.64 -5.26 -16.53
CA LYS A 67 -1.52 -5.96 -17.48
C LYS A 67 -2.70 -5.12 -18.00
N ALA A 68 -2.84 -3.86 -17.60
CA ALA A 68 -3.93 -3.03 -18.10
C ALA A 68 -3.70 -2.69 -19.58
N ASN A 69 -4.65 -3.08 -20.43
CA ASN A 69 -4.66 -2.68 -21.82
C ASN A 69 -5.10 -1.20 -21.91
N LYS A 70 -4.16 -0.34 -22.28
CA LYS A 70 -4.37 1.12 -22.40
C LYS A 70 -5.48 1.47 -23.39
N GLU A 71 -5.58 0.76 -24.51
CA GLU A 71 -6.61 1.01 -25.53
C GLU A 71 -8.02 0.75 -24.97
N LYS A 72 -8.20 -0.36 -24.23
CA LYS A 72 -9.48 -0.66 -23.57
C LYS A 72 -9.85 0.39 -22.51
N GLN A 73 -8.85 0.92 -21.81
CA GLN A 73 -9.06 1.99 -20.83
C GLN A 73 -9.49 3.30 -21.50
N GLU A 74 -8.87 3.67 -22.62
CA GLU A 74 -9.24 4.86 -23.38
C GLU A 74 -10.65 4.77 -23.96
N VAL A 75 -11.02 3.62 -24.54
CA VAL A 75 -12.40 3.36 -25.03
C VAL A 75 -13.41 3.50 -23.90
N PHE A 76 -13.12 2.93 -22.71
CA PHE A 76 -13.99 3.06 -21.55
C PHE A 76 -14.14 4.52 -21.09
N VAL A 77 -13.04 5.28 -21.06
CA VAL A 77 -13.07 6.72 -20.71
C VAL A 77 -13.90 7.52 -21.71
N GLN A 78 -13.79 7.24 -23.01
CA GLN A 78 -14.60 7.87 -24.05
C GLN A 78 -16.09 7.54 -23.89
N GLN A 79 -16.43 6.26 -23.67
CA GLN A 79 -17.81 5.83 -23.41
C GLN A 79 -18.39 6.52 -22.18
N MET A 80 -17.64 6.56 -21.08
CA MET A 80 -18.07 7.22 -19.85
C MET A 80 -18.28 8.73 -20.03
N ASN A 81 -17.39 9.39 -20.75
CA ASN A 81 -17.54 10.82 -21.07
C ASN A 81 -18.74 11.08 -21.98
N TRP A 82 -19.05 10.16 -22.90
CA TRP A 82 -20.24 10.26 -23.73
C TRP A 82 -21.50 10.13 -22.87
N ILE A 83 -21.59 9.10 -22.02
CA ILE A 83 -22.71 8.90 -21.08
C ILE A 83 -22.92 10.11 -20.18
N LYS A 84 -21.84 10.70 -19.63
CA LYS A 84 -21.92 11.91 -18.81
C LYS A 84 -22.49 13.12 -19.56
N LYS A 85 -22.28 13.20 -20.87
CA LYS A 85 -22.79 14.29 -21.72
C LYS A 85 -24.24 14.06 -22.15
N THR A 86 -24.65 12.81 -22.33
CA THR A 86 -26.01 12.45 -22.79
C THR A 86 -26.98 12.15 -21.66
N SER A 87 -26.51 11.87 -20.44
CA SER A 87 -27.39 11.67 -19.29
C SER A 87 -28.01 13.02 -18.88
N PRO A 88 -29.34 13.17 -18.90
CA PRO A 88 -29.98 14.37 -18.36
C PRO A 88 -29.67 14.43 -16.87
N ILE A 89 -29.19 15.59 -16.41
CA ILE A 89 -29.10 15.89 -14.99
C ILE A 89 -30.55 15.86 -14.47
N THR A 90 -30.97 14.74 -13.87
CA THR A 90 -32.21 14.68 -13.11
C THR A 90 -31.97 15.48 -11.84
N THR A 91 -32.23 16.79 -11.91
CA THR A 91 -32.44 17.65 -10.74
C THR A 91 -33.69 17.15 -10.02
N TYR A 92 -33.50 16.49 -8.88
CA TYR A 92 -34.53 16.29 -7.86
C TYR A 92 -34.65 17.54 -7.00
#